data_AF-A0A2U2PC56-F1
#
_entry.id   AF-A0A2U2PC56-F1
#
_cell.length_a   1.000
_cell.length_b   1.000
_cell.length_c   1.000
_cell.angle_alpha   90.00
_cell.angle_beta   90.00
_cell.angle_gamma   90.00
#
_symmetry.space_group_name_H-M   'P 1'
#
loop_
_entity.id
_entity.type
_entity.pdbx_description
1 polymer ?
#
loop_
_entity_poly.entity_id
_entity_poly.type
_entity_poly.pdbx_seq_one_letter_code
_entity_poly.pdbx_strand_id
1 'polypeptide(L)'
;EDYFNILPNGNMGIGTTTPDAKLSVNGNIHAREVKVDLNGWPDYVFKKNYPLATLDELKAYIEKNQHLPGMPSEADVRQNGVNLGEIVKLQTKKIEELTLYLIEKDKRDKEKDARIQSQQEQLQIQQQQIDQLKQQQASLIKAFESHRR
;
A
#
# COMPACT_ATOMS: atom_id res chain seq x y z
N GLU A 1 13.24 -43.05 -18.82
CA GLU A 1 12.71 -42.09 -17.83
C GLU A 1 11.50 -42.72 -17.18
N ASP A 2 11.49 -42.81 -15.85
CA ASP A 2 10.28 -43.21 -15.15
C ASP A 2 9.40 -41.97 -15.04
N TYR A 3 8.39 -41.91 -15.91
CA TYR A 3 7.42 -40.82 -15.96
C TYR A 3 6.56 -40.75 -14.68
N PHE A 4 6.47 -41.85 -13.94
CA PHE A 4 5.71 -42.00 -12.70
C PHE A 4 6.41 -43.03 -11.78
N ASN A 5 6.66 -42.67 -10.53
CA ASN A 5 7.31 -43.53 -9.53
C ASN A 5 6.58 -43.42 -8.17
N ILE A 6 6.42 -44.54 -7.46
CA ILE A 6 5.94 -44.57 -6.08
C ILE A 6 7.01 -45.27 -5.22
N LEU A 7 7.58 -44.55 -4.27
CA LEU A 7 8.59 -45.09 -3.36
C LEU A 7 7.95 -45.95 -2.25
N PRO A 8 8.70 -46.90 -1.63
CA PRO A 8 8.18 -47.71 -0.52
C PRO A 8 7.68 -46.91 0.69
N ASN A 9 8.10 -45.65 0.85
CA ASN A 9 7.61 -44.74 1.89
C ASN A 9 6.28 -44.02 1.52
N GLY A 10 5.70 -44.35 0.36
CA GLY A 10 4.46 -43.81 -0.16
C GLY A 10 4.60 -42.45 -0.86
N ASN A 11 5.80 -41.92 -1.05
CA ASN A 11 5.99 -40.69 -1.84
C ASN A 11 5.83 -40.99 -3.34
N MET A 12 5.12 -40.10 -4.04
CA MET A 12 4.90 -40.20 -5.48
C MET A 12 5.73 -39.14 -6.22
N GLY A 13 6.44 -39.57 -7.27
CA GLY A 13 7.18 -38.73 -8.18
C GLY A 13 6.59 -38.78 -9.59
N ILE A 14 6.39 -37.63 -10.23
CA ILE A 14 6.05 -37.51 -11.66
C ILE A 14 7.20 -36.77 -12.34
N GLY A 15 7.88 -37.40 -13.30
CA GLY A 15 9.08 -36.85 -13.94
C GLY A 15 10.33 -36.78 -13.02
N THR A 16 10.29 -37.47 -11.86
CA THR A 16 11.41 -37.55 -10.91
C THR A 16 11.42 -38.91 -10.20
N THR A 17 12.61 -39.46 -9.96
CA THR A 17 12.81 -40.70 -9.20
C THR A 17 13.09 -40.45 -7.72
N THR A 18 13.33 -39.18 -7.33
CA THR A 18 13.69 -38.78 -5.97
C THR A 18 12.69 -37.76 -5.39
N PRO A 19 11.41 -38.13 -5.18
CA PRO A 19 10.42 -37.22 -4.59
C PRO A 19 10.77 -36.85 -3.14
N ASP A 20 10.84 -35.56 -2.88
CA ASP A 20 11.14 -34.91 -1.60
C ASP A 20 9.89 -34.55 -0.78
N ALA A 21 8.70 -34.68 -1.37
CA ALA A 21 7.40 -34.50 -0.73
C ALA A 21 6.49 -35.72 -0.99
N LYS A 22 5.28 -35.72 -0.42
CA LYS A 22 4.28 -36.77 -0.69
C LYS A 22 3.91 -36.86 -2.17
N LEU A 23 3.92 -35.72 -2.86
CA LEU A 23 3.82 -35.62 -4.31
C LEU A 23 4.86 -34.61 -4.79
N SER A 24 5.83 -35.05 -5.58
CA SER A 24 6.79 -34.18 -6.26
C SER A 24 6.60 -34.30 -7.78
N VAL A 25 6.42 -33.17 -8.46
CA VAL A 25 6.23 -33.11 -9.91
C VAL A 25 7.35 -32.29 -10.51
N ASN A 26 8.19 -32.91 -11.34
CA ASN A 26 9.20 -32.22 -12.12
C ASN A 26 8.62 -31.86 -13.49
N GLY A 27 7.81 -30.81 -13.53
CA GLY A 27 7.08 -30.38 -14.71
C GLY A 27 5.87 -29.52 -14.35
N ASN A 28 5.00 -29.30 -15.33
CA ASN A 28 3.81 -28.47 -15.15
C ASN A 28 2.64 -29.28 -14.58
N ILE A 29 1.89 -28.66 -13.66
CA ILE A 29 0.59 -29.17 -13.20
C ILE A 29 -0.49 -28.30 -13.83
N HIS A 30 -1.33 -28.88 -14.69
CA HIS A 30 -2.52 -28.19 -15.22
C HIS A 30 -3.75 -28.66 -14.45
N ALA A 31 -4.34 -27.77 -13.66
CA ALA A 31 -5.52 -28.03 -12.86
C ALA A 31 -6.61 -26.98 -13.15
N ARG A 32 -7.89 -27.35 -13.00
CA ARG A 32 -9.00 -26.39 -13.05
C ARG A 32 -9.11 -25.57 -11.77
N GLU A 33 -8.82 -26.19 -10.64
CA GLU A 33 -8.89 -25.59 -9.31
C GLU A 33 -7.91 -26.28 -8.38
N VAL A 34 -7.29 -25.51 -7.48
CA VAL A 34 -6.45 -26.02 -6.40
C VAL A 34 -6.94 -25.39 -5.11
N LYS A 35 -7.45 -26.22 -4.19
CA LYS A 35 -7.78 -25.79 -2.84
C LYS A 35 -6.57 -26.04 -1.94
N VAL A 36 -6.08 -24.98 -1.30
CA VAL A 36 -4.96 -25.05 -0.35
C VAL A 36 -5.50 -24.74 1.04
N ASP A 37 -5.40 -25.71 1.95
CA ASP A 37 -5.78 -25.50 3.34
C ASP A 37 -4.68 -24.71 4.04
N LEU A 38 -5.01 -23.47 4.43
CA LEU A 38 -4.10 -22.54 5.08
C LEU A 38 -4.58 -22.22 6.49
N ASN A 39 -3.61 -22.07 7.40
CA ASN A 39 -3.86 -21.60 8.76
C ASN A 39 -3.48 -20.11 8.88
N GLY A 40 -4.28 -19.35 9.63
CA GLY A 40 -3.97 -17.97 10.00
C GLY A 40 -4.11 -16.95 8.88
N TRP A 41 -5.30 -16.86 8.28
CA TRP A 41 -5.63 -15.84 7.27
C TRP A 41 -5.45 -14.40 7.82
N PRO A 42 -4.99 -13.42 7.01
CA PRO A 42 -4.46 -12.16 7.54
C PRO A 42 -5.47 -11.13 8.04
N ASP A 43 -6.75 -11.46 8.24
CA ASP A 43 -7.80 -10.55 8.76
C ASP A 43 -7.41 -9.77 10.03
N TYR A 44 -6.40 -10.25 10.77
CA TYR A 44 -5.81 -9.54 11.89
C TYR A 44 -5.23 -8.15 11.54
N VAL A 45 -4.92 -7.86 10.27
CA VAL A 45 -4.42 -6.55 9.81
C VAL A 45 -5.42 -5.43 10.12
N PHE A 46 -6.73 -5.73 10.08
CA PHE A 46 -7.77 -4.74 10.38
C PHE A 46 -8.12 -4.60 11.87
N LYS A 47 -7.41 -5.30 12.76
CA LYS A 47 -7.64 -5.15 14.20
C LYS A 47 -7.11 -3.80 14.70
N LYS A 48 -7.79 -3.21 15.67
CA LYS A 48 -7.51 -1.86 16.22
C LYS A 48 -6.05 -1.61 16.62
N ASN A 49 -5.36 -2.65 17.12
CA ASN A 49 -3.98 -2.56 17.61
C ASN A 49 -2.99 -3.26 16.66
N TYR A 50 -3.32 -3.38 15.37
CA TYR A 50 -2.39 -3.90 14.40
C TYR A 50 -1.18 -2.95 14.29
N PRO A 51 0.07 -3.44 14.49
CA PRO A 51 1.26 -2.61 14.43
C PRO A 51 1.64 -2.32 12.98
N LEU A 52 0.85 -1.49 12.30
CA LEU A 52 1.14 -1.03 10.95
C LEU A 52 2.39 -0.16 10.97
N ALA A 53 3.41 -0.56 10.22
CA ALA A 53 4.63 0.22 10.06
C ALA A 53 4.32 1.62 9.48
N THR A 54 5.16 2.59 9.75
CA THR A 54 5.09 3.87 9.03
C THR A 54 5.66 3.71 7.61
N LEU A 55 5.27 4.61 6.70
CA LEU A 55 5.82 4.61 5.34
C LEU A 55 7.33 4.92 5.32
N ASP A 56 7.84 5.67 6.30
CA ASP A 56 9.28 5.95 6.43
C ASP A 56 10.06 4.71 6.88
N GLU A 57 9.55 3.97 7.87
CA GLU A 57 10.13 2.68 8.28
C GLU A 57 10.09 1.67 7.13
N LEU A 58 8.99 1.62 6.39
CA LEU A 58 8.85 0.73 5.24
C LEU A 58 9.83 1.11 4.13
N LYS A 59 9.99 2.40 3.84
CA LYS A 59 10.96 2.91 2.87
C LYS A 59 12.39 2.51 3.26
N ALA A 60 12.78 2.74 4.51
CA ALA A 60 14.10 2.36 5.02
C ALA A 60 14.35 0.84 4.90
N TYR A 61 13.32 0.02 5.17
CA TYR A 61 13.42 -1.42 4.97
C TYR A 61 13.62 -1.79 3.51
N ILE A 62 12.85 -1.21 2.59
CA ILE A 62 12.93 -1.53 1.15
C ILE A 62 14.29 -1.12 0.59
N GLU A 63 14.81 0.06 0.94
CA GLU A 63 16.12 0.52 0.49
C GLU A 63 17.23 -0.45 0.92
N LYS A 64 17.14 -0.97 2.15
CA LYS A 64 18.11 -1.93 2.70
C LYS A 64 17.98 -3.35 2.13
N ASN A 65 16.75 -3.86 1.97
CA ASN A 65 16.51 -5.28 1.71
C ASN A 65 16.02 -5.58 0.28
N GLN A 66 15.64 -4.56 -0.50
CA GLN A 66 15.15 -4.68 -1.87
C GLN A 66 13.87 -5.54 -2.04
N HIS A 67 13.16 -5.81 -0.94
CA HIS A 67 11.85 -6.46 -0.93
C HIS A 67 11.03 -5.96 0.27
N LEU A 68 9.72 -6.27 0.29
CA LEU A 68 8.85 -5.91 1.40
C LEU A 68 9.10 -6.80 2.64
N PRO A 69 8.85 -6.29 3.86
CA PRO A 69 8.93 -7.09 5.08
C PRO A 69 8.04 -8.34 5.00
N GLY A 70 8.64 -9.52 5.24
CA GLY A 70 7.97 -10.81 5.22
C GLY A 70 7.80 -11.44 3.83
N MET A 71 8.10 -10.71 2.74
CA MET A 71 8.20 -11.32 1.40
C MET A 71 9.57 -12.00 1.24
N PRO A 72 9.64 -13.15 0.54
CA PRO A 72 10.93 -13.80 0.28
C PRO A 72 11.79 -12.94 -0.66
N SER A 73 13.11 -13.01 -0.47
CA SER A 73 14.06 -12.39 -1.39
C SER A 73 14.16 -13.21 -2.69
N GLU A 74 14.71 -12.62 -3.75
CA GLU A 74 14.98 -13.36 -4.99
C GLU A 74 15.90 -14.57 -4.74
N ALA A 75 16.89 -14.42 -3.85
CA ALA A 75 17.79 -15.51 -3.47
C ALA A 75 17.02 -16.66 -2.80
N ASP A 76 16.10 -16.35 -1.88
CA ASP A 76 15.26 -17.36 -1.22
C ASP A 76 14.36 -18.08 -2.21
N VAL A 77 13.74 -17.33 -3.13
CA VAL A 77 12.88 -17.90 -4.17
C VAL A 77 13.66 -18.81 -5.12
N ARG A 78 14.89 -18.43 -5.48
CA ARG A 78 15.75 -19.23 -6.34
C ARG A 78 16.20 -20.53 -5.66
N GLN A 79 16.49 -20.48 -4.37
CA GLN A 79 16.98 -21.63 -3.61
C GLN A 79 15.85 -22.59 -3.20
N ASN A 80 14.75 -22.05 -2.70
CA ASN A 80 13.71 -22.83 -2.00
C ASN A 80 12.37 -22.87 -2.76
N GLY A 81 12.25 -22.16 -3.89
CA GLY A 81 11.00 -21.98 -4.59
C GLY A 81 10.01 -21.10 -3.82
N VAL A 82 8.73 -21.23 -4.15
CA VAL A 82 7.64 -20.48 -3.51
C VAL A 82 6.54 -21.45 -3.09
N ASN A 83 6.11 -21.36 -1.84
CA ASN A 83 4.89 -22.00 -1.41
C ASN A 83 3.69 -21.14 -1.85
N LEU A 84 2.89 -21.68 -2.78
CA LEU A 84 1.76 -20.96 -3.39
C LEU A 84 0.76 -20.44 -2.34
N GLY A 85 0.44 -21.24 -1.33
CA GLY A 85 -0.52 -20.81 -0.31
C GLY A 85 0.04 -19.72 0.60
N GLU A 86 1.32 -19.83 0.99
CA GLU A 86 1.97 -18.83 1.82
C GLU A 86 2.17 -17.50 1.08
N ILE A 87 2.55 -17.52 -0.20
CA ILE A 87 2.71 -16.27 -0.97
C ILE A 87 1.38 -15.57 -1.18
N VAL A 88 0.29 -16.30 -1.43
CA VAL A 88 -1.06 -15.73 -1.52
C VAL A 88 -1.46 -15.10 -0.19
N LYS A 89 -1.21 -15.78 0.93
CA LYS A 89 -1.47 -15.23 2.27
C LYS A 89 -0.67 -13.95 2.53
N LEU A 90 0.61 -13.92 2.18
CA LEU A 90 1.46 -12.74 2.31
C LEU A 90 0.98 -11.60 1.40
N GLN A 91 0.59 -11.89 0.15
CA GLN A 91 0.03 -10.90 -0.77
C GLN A 91 -1.26 -10.29 -0.22
N THR A 92 -2.19 -11.10 0.29
CA THR A 92 -3.41 -10.62 0.94
C THR A 92 -3.06 -9.67 2.08
N LYS A 93 -2.14 -10.07 2.98
CA LYS A 93 -1.67 -9.19 4.06
C LYS A 93 -1.16 -7.85 3.54
N LYS A 94 -0.38 -7.85 2.45
CA LYS A 94 0.15 -6.61 1.85
C LYS A 94 -0.93 -5.73 1.22
N ILE A 95 -1.94 -6.33 0.61
CA ILE A 95 -3.09 -5.61 0.06
C ILE A 95 -3.91 -4.95 1.19
N GLU A 96 -4.10 -5.66 2.31
CA GLU A 96 -4.79 -5.11 3.48
C GLU A 96 -4.00 -3.95 4.13
N GLU A 97 -2.68 -4.11 4.30
CA GLU A 97 -1.78 -3.04 4.77
C GLU A 97 -1.83 -1.83 3.84
N LEU A 98 -1.78 -2.04 2.52
CA LEU A 98 -1.91 -0.99 1.51
C LEU A 98 -3.25 -0.26 1.61
N THR A 99 -4.33 -1.00 1.86
CA THR A 99 -5.68 -0.44 2.02
C THR A 99 -5.74 0.50 3.23
N LEU A 100 -5.11 0.14 4.36
CA LEU A 100 -5.00 1.03 5.53
C LEU A 100 -4.23 2.31 5.21
N TYR A 101 -3.11 2.23 4.47
CA TYR A 101 -2.38 3.43 4.04
C TYR A 101 -3.22 4.32 3.12
N LEU A 102 -4.02 3.72 2.22
CA LEU A 102 -4.89 4.47 1.31
C LEU A 102 -6.04 5.18 2.05
N ILE A 103 -6.66 4.53 3.03
CA ILE A 103 -7.71 5.15 3.87
C ILE A 103 -7.13 6.36 4.62
N GLU A 104 -5.95 6.20 5.24
CA GLU A 104 -5.30 7.29 5.95
C GLU A 104 -4.82 8.41 5.01
N LYS A 105 -4.45 8.07 3.77
CA LYS A 105 -4.11 9.06 2.74
C LYS A 105 -5.34 9.85 2.29
N ASP A 106 -6.45 9.18 1.98
CA ASP A 106 -7.73 9.82 1.59
C ASP A 106 -8.22 10.79 2.67
N LYS A 107 -8.14 10.38 3.94
CA LYS A 107 -8.45 11.26 5.08
C LYS A 107 -7.60 12.53 5.08
N ARG A 108 -6.27 12.39 4.97
CA ARG A 108 -5.34 13.53 4.94
C ARG A 108 -5.54 14.43 3.72
N ASP A 109 -5.90 13.86 2.58
CA ASP A 109 -6.17 14.63 1.37
C ASP A 109 -7.47 15.45 1.53
N LYS A 110 -8.54 14.87 2.08
CA LYS A 110 -9.78 15.60 2.42
C LYS A 110 -9.56 16.73 3.43
N GLU A 111 -8.73 16.48 4.46
CA GLU A 111 -8.36 17.51 5.44
C GLU A 111 -7.58 18.67 4.79
N LYS A 112 -6.68 18.37 3.85
CA LYS A 112 -5.97 19.39 3.07
C LYS A 112 -6.90 20.18 2.17
N ASP A 113 -7.84 19.52 1.50
CA ASP A 113 -8.80 20.19 0.61
C ASP A 113 -9.69 21.17 1.40
N ALA A 114 -10.19 20.75 2.56
CA ALA A 114 -10.94 21.62 3.46
C ALA A 114 -10.11 22.83 3.93
N ARG A 115 -8.82 22.61 4.25
CA ARG A 115 -7.90 23.69 4.63
C ARG A 115 -7.65 24.65 3.47
N ILE A 116 -7.46 24.15 2.26
CA ILE A 116 -7.25 24.96 1.05
C ILE A 116 -8.48 25.83 0.80
N GLN A 117 -9.68 25.27 0.89
CA GLN A 117 -10.92 26.04 0.73
C GLN A 117 -11.01 27.17 1.75
N SER A 118 -10.76 26.88 3.04
CA SER A 118 -10.78 27.91 4.09
C SER A 118 -9.74 29.01 3.84
N GLN A 119 -8.54 28.65 3.36
CA GLN A 119 -7.51 29.63 3.00
C GLN A 119 -7.92 30.50 1.80
N GLN A 120 -8.58 29.93 0.80
CA GLN A 120 -9.09 30.67 -0.35
C GLN A 120 -10.17 31.69 0.06
N GLU A 121 -11.09 31.31 0.93
CA GLU A 121 -12.12 32.21 1.48
C GLU A 121 -11.48 33.37 2.26
N GLN A 122 -10.48 33.09 3.10
CA GLN A 122 -9.74 34.12 3.83
C GLN A 122 -9.02 35.09 2.88
N LEU A 123 -8.39 34.59 1.83
CA LEU A 123 -7.74 35.43 0.81
C LEU A 123 -8.75 36.33 0.10
N GLN A 124 -9.95 35.82 -0.20
CA GLN A 124 -11.00 36.62 -0.83
C GLN A 124 -11.49 37.75 0.10
N ILE A 125 -11.67 37.46 1.39
CA ILE A 125 -12.06 38.47 2.39
C ILE A 125 -10.97 39.53 2.53
N GLN A 126 -9.70 39.12 2.62
CA GLN A 126 -8.57 40.05 2.69
C GLN A 126 -8.50 40.95 1.44
N GLN A 127 -8.73 40.39 0.26
CA GLN A 127 -8.76 41.17 -0.98
C GLN A 127 -9.88 42.22 -0.97
N GLN A 128 -11.09 41.87 -0.51
CA GLN A 128 -12.19 42.81 -0.36
C GLN A 128 -11.87 43.93 0.62
N GLN A 129 -11.23 43.62 1.75
CA GLN A 129 -10.80 44.63 2.74
C GLN A 129 -9.76 45.59 2.14
N ILE A 130 -8.80 45.07 1.39
CA ILE A 130 -7.79 45.88 0.68
C ILE A 130 -8.48 46.83 -0.30
N ASP A 131 -9.47 46.36 -1.06
CA ASP A 131 -10.18 47.19 -2.03
C ASP A 131 -11.04 48.27 -1.35
N GLN A 132 -11.69 47.96 -0.24
CA GLN A 132 -12.39 48.95 0.59
C GLN A 132 -11.46 50.02 1.14
N LEU A 133 -10.30 49.64 1.68
CA LEU A 133 -9.30 50.59 2.18
C LEU A 133 -8.79 51.51 1.07
N LYS A 134 -8.54 50.98 -0.14
CA LYS A 134 -8.17 51.80 -1.31
C LYS A 134 -9.26 52.81 -1.68
N GLN A 135 -10.54 52.41 -1.66
CA GLN A 135 -11.66 53.31 -1.93
C GLN A 135 -11.80 54.40 -0.86
N GLN A 136 -11.64 54.04 0.41
CA GLN A 136 -11.65 55.01 1.52
C GLN A 136 -10.51 56.02 1.36
N GLN A 137 -9.30 55.55 1.05
CA GLN A 137 -8.15 56.42 0.79
C GLN A 137 -8.40 57.39 -0.38
N ALA A 138 -8.94 56.90 -1.50
CA ALA A 138 -9.27 57.74 -2.65
C ALA A 138 -10.33 58.80 -2.33
N SER A 139 -11.31 58.45 -1.50
CA SER A 139 -12.37 59.37 -1.07
C SER A 139 -11.82 60.47 -0.16
N LEU A 140 -10.93 60.11 0.78
CA LEU A 140 -10.23 61.07 1.64
C LEU A 140 -9.39 62.05 0.82
N ILE A 141 -8.62 61.57 -0.15
CA ILE A 141 -7.81 62.43 -1.03
C ILE A 141 -8.68 63.47 -1.74
N LYS A 142 -9.81 63.05 -2.35
CA LYS A 142 -10.76 63.97 -3.00
C LYS A 142 -11.34 65.01 -2.04
N ALA A 143 -11.67 64.61 -0.80
CA ALA A 143 -12.20 65.52 0.21
C ALA A 143 -11.16 66.56 0.69
N PHE A 144 -9.88 66.18 0.76
CA PHE A 144 -8.78 67.10 1.05
C PHE A 144 -8.53 68.09 -0.11
N GLU A 145 -8.60 67.63 -1.35
CA GLU A 145 -8.43 68.49 -2.53
C GLU A 145 -9.56 69.51 -2.68
N SER A 146 -10.80 69.17 -2.32
CA SER A 146 -11.94 70.10 -2.40
C SER A 146 -11.90 71.22 -1.35
N HIS A 147 -11.36 70.96 -0.15
CA HIS A 147 -11.20 71.98 0.90
C HIS A 147 -10.07 72.99 0.66
N ARG A 148 -9.18 72.72 -0.31
CA ARG A 148 -8.04 73.58 -0.64
C ARG A 148 -8.34 74.62 -1.74
N ARG A 149 -9.53 74.56 -2.36
CA ARG A 149 -10.03 75.53 -3.34
C ARG A 149 -10.97 76.52 -2.67
#